data_AF-A0A8C7A773-F1
#
_entry.id   AF-A0A8C7A773-F1
#
_cell.length_a   1.000
_cell.length_b   1.000
_cell.length_c   1.000
_cell.angle_alpha   90.00
_cell.angle_beta   90.00
_cell.angle_gamma   90.00
#
_symmetry.space_group_name_H-M   'P 1'
#
loop_
_entity.id
_entity.type
_entity.pdbx_description
1 polymer ?
#
loop_
_entity_poly.entity_id
_entity_poly.type
_entity_poly.pdbx_seq_one_letter_code
_entity_poly.pdbx_strand_id
1 'polypeptide(L)'
;MCNTPTYCDLGKATKDVFNKGYGIRMIKIDLRTKSYSGVEFSTSGHAYANTGKVSGNIETKYKVYKYGLTFTQKWNTDNILRTEISLENKLAEGLKLTFDTYLYGTRERKVEN
;
A
#
# COMPACT_ATOMS: atom_id res chain seq x y z
N MET A 1 -27.84 5.49 6.11
CA MET A 1 -26.61 5.11 5.37
C MET A 1 -26.28 3.66 5.72
N CYS A 2 -26.69 2.73 4.87
CA CYS A 2 -26.37 1.31 5.00
C CYS A 2 -25.56 0.93 3.76
N ASN A 3 -24.25 1.18 3.79
CA ASN A 3 -23.35 0.46 2.90
C ASN A 3 -23.00 -0.83 3.63
N THR A 4 -23.50 -1.94 3.11
CA THR A 4 -23.13 -3.27 3.61
C THR A 4 -21.61 -3.42 3.48
N PRO A 5 -20.88 -3.69 4.58
CA PRO A 5 -19.44 -3.92 4.50
C PRO A 5 -19.18 -5.08 3.55
N THR A 6 -18.10 -4.99 2.78
CA THR A 6 -17.70 -6.12 1.96
C THR A 6 -17.30 -7.28 2.87
N TYR A 7 -17.36 -8.51 2.37
CA TYR A 7 -16.89 -9.67 3.13
C TYR A 7 -15.46 -9.47 3.68
N CYS A 8 -14.60 -8.80 2.91
CA CYS A 8 -13.23 -8.46 3.32
C CYS A 8 -13.15 -7.47 4.49
N ASP A 9 -14.21 -6.70 4.75
CA ASP A 9 -14.26 -5.74 5.86
C ASP A 9 -14.81 -6.36 7.16
N LEU A 10 -15.32 -7.60 7.12
CA LEU A 10 -15.77 -8.30 8.33
C LEU A 10 -14.58 -8.53 9.28
N GLY A 11 -14.71 -8.10 10.54
CA GLY A 11 -13.65 -8.23 11.54
C GLY A 11 -12.45 -7.27 11.36
N LYS A 12 -12.47 -6.41 10.34
CA LYS A 12 -11.40 -5.42 10.10
C LYS A 12 -11.25 -4.44 11.25
N ALA A 13 -12.36 -3.98 11.85
CA ALA A 13 -12.34 -3.09 13.01
C ALA A 13 -11.63 -3.74 14.21
N THR A 14 -11.96 -5.00 14.51
CA THR A 14 -11.29 -5.78 15.56
C THR A 14 -9.81 -5.96 15.25
N LYS A 15 -9.47 -6.35 14.01
CA LYS A 15 -8.08 -6.52 13.58
C LYS A 15 -7.28 -5.23 13.71
N ASP A 16 -7.88 -4.09 13.38
CA ASP A 16 -7.25 -2.78 13.48
C ASP A 16 -6.88 -2.41 14.92
N VAL A 17 -7.74 -2.74 15.89
CA VAL A 17 -7.48 -2.51 17.33
C VAL A 17 -6.21 -3.24 17.78
N PHE A 18 -5.97 -4.45 17.31
CA PHE A 18 -4.79 -5.22 17.73
C PHE A 18 -3.52 -4.88 16.94
N ASN A 19 -3.63 -4.37 15.71
CA ASN A 19 -2.48 -4.21 14.81
C ASN A 19 -1.97 -2.76 14.68
N LYS A 20 -2.82 -1.75 14.90
CA LYS A 20 -2.41 -0.34 14.72
C LYS A 20 -1.79 0.21 16.01
N GLY A 21 -0.57 0.75 15.89
CA GLY A 21 0.12 1.44 17.00
C GLY A 21 0.98 0.55 17.90
N TYR A 22 0.88 -0.77 17.78
CA TYR A 22 1.65 -1.72 18.58
C TYR A 22 2.94 -2.13 17.85
N GLY A 23 4.01 -1.35 18.04
CA GLY A 23 5.34 -1.58 17.48
C GLY A 23 6.37 -1.99 18.53
N ILE A 24 6.14 -3.09 19.25
CA ILE A 24 7.09 -3.55 20.28
C ILE A 24 8.43 -3.87 19.60
N ARG A 25 9.51 -3.20 20.02
CA ARG A 25 10.87 -3.36 19.48
C ARG A 25 11.02 -3.03 17.98
N MET A 26 10.17 -2.17 17.42
CA MET A 26 10.30 -1.67 16.05
C MET A 26 10.28 -0.14 16.03
N ILE A 27 11.24 0.48 15.35
CA ILE A 27 11.20 1.90 15.02
C ILE A 27 10.51 2.00 13.66
N LYS A 28 9.41 2.77 13.59
CA LYS A 28 8.67 3.02 12.37
C LYS A 28 8.63 4.51 12.09
N ILE A 29 8.99 4.89 10.87
CA ILE A 29 8.89 6.25 10.35
C ILE A 29 7.90 6.20 9.19
N ASP A 30 6.80 6.95 9.28
CA ASP A 30 5.83 7.10 8.20
C ASP A 30 5.83 8.56 7.73
N LEU A 31 6.09 8.79 6.45
CA LEU A 31 5.99 10.09 5.79
C LEU A 31 4.87 10.02 4.76
N ARG A 32 3.85 10.88 4.91
CA ARG A 32 2.75 11.00 3.95
C ARG A 32 2.69 12.42 3.41
N THR A 33 2.77 12.54 2.10
CA THR A 33 2.70 13.81 1.38
C THR A 33 1.56 13.76 0.39
N LYS A 34 0.70 14.77 0.42
CA LYS A 34 -0.37 14.94 -0.56
C LYS A 34 -0.07 16.15 -1.43
N SER A 35 0.14 15.91 -2.71
CA SER A 35 0.31 16.96 -3.72
C SER A 35 -1.02 17.65 -4.02
N TYR A 36 -0.95 18.93 -4.40
CA TYR A 36 -2.09 19.68 -4.94
C TYR A 36 -2.70 19.01 -6.18
N SER A 37 -1.89 18.30 -6.97
CA SER A 37 -2.32 17.54 -8.15
C SER A 37 -3.05 16.22 -7.83
N GLY A 38 -3.34 15.93 -6.55
CA GLY A 38 -4.09 14.74 -6.13
C GLY A 38 -3.25 13.47 -6.01
N VAL A 39 -1.92 13.58 -6.15
CA VAL A 39 -0.98 12.48 -5.93
C VAL A 39 -0.63 12.38 -4.45
N GLU A 40 -0.75 11.18 -3.90
CA GLU A 40 -0.40 10.86 -2.51
C GLU A 40 0.84 9.96 -2.52
N PHE A 41 1.92 10.41 -1.86
CA PHE A 41 3.11 9.61 -1.62
C PHE A 41 3.15 9.21 -0.14
N SER A 42 3.33 7.93 0.14
CA SER A 42 3.47 7.38 1.48
C SER A 42 4.74 6.56 1.54
N THR A 43 5.77 7.09 2.17
CA THR A 43 7.04 6.40 2.42
C THR A 43 7.05 5.91 3.86
N SER A 44 7.38 4.64 4.07
CA SER A 44 7.51 4.04 5.40
C SER A 44 8.85 3.35 5.54
N GLY A 45 9.56 3.63 6.62
CA GLY A 45 10.79 2.96 7.02
C GLY A 45 10.57 2.21 8.32
N HIS A 46 11.03 0.97 8.37
CA HIS A 46 10.93 0.11 9.54
C HIS A 46 12.31 -0.43 9.90
N ALA A 47 12.71 -0.27 11.16
CA ALA A 47 13.90 -0.89 11.72
C ALA A 47 13.50 -1.82 12.87
N TYR A 48 13.89 -3.08 12.78
CA TYR A 48 13.54 -4.13 13.74
C TYR A 48 14.68 -4.36 14.72
N ALA A 49 14.51 -3.97 16.00
CA ALA A 49 15.58 -4.02 17.00
C ALA A 49 15.98 -5.46 17.41
N ASN A 50 15.13 -6.45 17.14
CA ASN A 50 15.39 -7.86 17.42
C ASN A 50 16.24 -8.57 16.36
N THR A 51 16.14 -8.16 15.09
CA THR A 51 16.82 -8.82 13.96
C THR A 51 17.87 -7.94 13.30
N GLY A 52 17.92 -6.64 13.63
CA GLY A 52 18.76 -5.65 12.95
C GLY A 52 18.32 -5.36 11.52
N LYS A 53 17.23 -5.97 11.02
CA LYS A 53 16.75 -5.77 9.66
C LYS A 53 16.11 -4.40 9.53
N VAL A 54 16.33 -3.78 8.37
CA VAL A 54 15.69 -2.53 7.95
C VAL A 54 14.90 -2.82 6.68
N SER A 55 13.63 -2.41 6.65
CA SER A 55 12.77 -2.52 5.47
C SER A 55 12.13 -1.17 5.16
N GLY A 56 12.06 -0.84 3.87
CA GLY A 56 11.40 0.37 3.38
C GLY A 56 10.25 0.02 2.45
N ASN A 57 9.19 0.82 2.47
CA ASN A 57 8.13 0.78 1.48
C ASN A 57 7.85 2.20 0.97
N ILE A 58 7.63 2.31 -0.33
CA ILE A 58 7.17 3.52 -1.00
C ILE A 58 5.84 3.16 -1.67
N GLU A 59 4.77 3.84 -1.27
CA GLU A 59 3.45 3.75 -1.90
C GLU A 59 3.15 5.09 -2.59
N THR A 60 2.89 5.03 -3.89
CA THR A 60 2.46 6.16 -4.71
C THR A 60 1.03 5.91 -5.16
N LYS A 61 0.13 6.84 -4.85
CA LYS A 61 -1.29 6.75 -5.20
C LYS A 61 -1.68 7.94 -6.04
N TYR A 62 -2.17 7.66 -7.24
CA TYR A 62 -2.63 8.62 -8.21
C TYR A 62 -4.14 8.47 -8.38
N LYS A 63 -4.89 9.50 -7.98
CA LYS A 63 -6.36 9.52 -8.09
C LYS A 63 -6.79 10.40 -9.25
N VAL A 64 -7.41 9.80 -10.25
CA VAL A 64 -8.00 10.49 -11.40
C VAL A 64 -9.51 10.62 -11.17
N TYR A 65 -9.89 11.61 -10.37
CA TYR A 65 -11.28 11.82 -9.93
C TYR A 65 -12.27 11.88 -11.11
N LYS A 66 -11.89 12.50 -12.23
CA LYS A 66 -12.73 12.61 -13.43
C LYS A 66 -13.18 11.24 -13.97
N TYR A 67 -12.30 10.24 -13.91
CA TYR A 67 -12.55 8.91 -14.46
C TYR A 67 -12.82 7.86 -13.38
N GLY A 68 -12.90 8.23 -12.09
CA GLY A 68 -13.09 7.26 -11.00
C GLY A 68 -11.98 6.21 -10.92
N LEU A 69 -10.80 6.54 -11.47
CA LEU A 69 -9.66 5.64 -11.58
C LEU A 69 -8.64 5.98 -10.50
N THR A 70 -8.18 4.97 -9.77
CA THR A 70 -7.07 5.09 -8.83
C THR A 70 -5.98 4.13 -9.23
N PHE A 71 -4.77 4.65 -9.37
CA PHE A 71 -3.56 3.87 -9.61
C PHE A 71 -2.72 3.91 -8.35
N THR A 72 -2.42 2.74 -7.77
CA THR A 72 -1.58 2.62 -6.59
C THR A 72 -0.38 1.74 -6.94
N GLN A 73 0.81 2.29 -6.77
CA GLN A 73 2.06 1.56 -6.98
C GLN A 73 2.80 1.48 -5.65
N LYS A 74 3.11 0.26 -5.21
CA LYS A 74 3.83 0.01 -3.96
C LYS A 74 5.12 -0.73 -4.27
N TRP A 75 6.23 -0.14 -3.89
CA TRP A 75 7.55 -0.74 -4.00
C TRP A 75 8.16 -0.94 -2.63
N ASN A 76 8.85 -2.06 -2.43
CA ASN A 76 9.54 -2.35 -1.17
C ASN A 76 11.02 -2.67 -1.38
N THR A 77 11.79 -2.66 -0.30
CA THR A 77 13.23 -2.97 -0.29
C THR A 77 13.55 -4.43 -0.63
N ASP A 78 12.55 -5.31 -0.70
CA ASP A 78 12.70 -6.70 -1.17
C ASP A 78 12.55 -6.82 -2.68
N ASN A 79 12.56 -5.70 -3.42
CA ASN A 79 12.40 -5.61 -4.86
C ASN A 79 11.05 -6.15 -5.37
N ILE A 80 10.01 -6.09 -4.55
CA ILE A 80 8.64 -6.41 -4.95
C ILE A 80 7.96 -5.11 -5.36
N LEU A 81 7.52 -5.05 -6.61
CA LEU A 81 6.71 -3.98 -7.14
C LEU A 81 5.28 -4.47 -7.31
N ARG A 82 4.36 -3.91 -6.53
CA ARG A 82 2.92 -4.13 -6.65
C ARG A 82 2.28 -2.96 -7.38
N THR A 83 1.46 -3.25 -8.37
CA THR A 83 0.67 -2.25 -9.11
C THR A 83 -0.79 -2.61 -9.02
N GLU A 84 -1.59 -1.70 -8.48
CA GLU A 84 -3.02 -1.84 -8.30
C GLU A 84 -3.74 -0.75 -9.08
N ILE A 85 -4.69 -1.14 -9.92
CA ILE A 85 -5.53 -0.24 -10.72
C ILE A 85 -6.98 -0.49 -10.31
N SER A 86 -7.64 0.49 -9.73
CA SER A 86 -9.05 0.40 -9.36
C SER A 86 -9.91 1.37 -10.16
N LEU A 87 -11.03 0.89 -10.68
CA LEU A 87 -12.04 1.68 -11.37
C LEU A 87 -13.36 1.58 -10.61
N GLU A 88 -13.90 2.72 -10.20
CA GLU A 88 -15.14 2.80 -9.43
C GLU A 88 -16.25 3.51 -10.22
N ASN A 89 -17.46 2.97 -10.17
CA ASN A 89 -18.70 3.62 -10.61
C ASN A 89 -18.74 4.08 -12.08
N LYS A 90 -18.00 3.40 -12.97
CA LYS A 90 -17.99 3.74 -14.42
C LYS A 90 -18.74 2.77 -15.31
N LEU A 91 -18.84 1.49 -14.93
CA LEU A 91 -19.63 0.50 -15.69
C LEU A 91 -21.03 0.35 -15.11
N ALA A 92 -21.14 0.34 -13.78
CA ALA A 92 -22.39 0.35 -13.04
C ALA A 92 -22.20 1.07 -11.72
N GLU A 93 -23.26 1.69 -11.21
CA GLU A 93 -23.25 2.35 -9.90
C GLU A 93 -23.02 1.30 -8.80
N GLY A 94 -22.08 1.58 -7.89
CA GLY A 94 -21.67 0.64 -6.83
C GLY A 94 -20.64 -0.41 -7.26
N LEU A 95 -20.30 -0.52 -8.56
CA LEU A 95 -19.29 -1.45 -9.02
C LEU A 95 -17.87 -0.88 -8.84
N LYS A 96 -17.03 -1.65 -8.17
CA LYS A 96 -15.58 -1.42 -8.07
C LYS A 96 -14.82 -2.59 -8.70
N LEU A 97 -14.10 -2.32 -9.77
CA LEU A 97 -13.14 -3.26 -10.37
C LEU A 97 -11.75 -2.94 -9.85
N THR A 98 -10.98 -3.95 -9.47
CA THR A 98 -9.60 -3.79 -9.02
C THR A 98 -8.74 -4.84 -9.72
N PHE A 99 -7.71 -4.38 -10.42
CA PHE A 99 -6.67 -5.21 -11.01
C PHE A 99 -5.41 -5.06 -10.17
N ASP A 100 -4.87 -6.16 -9.67
CA ASP A 100 -3.69 -6.17 -8.78
C ASP A 100 -2.63 -7.11 -9.38
N THR A 101 -1.41 -6.59 -9.55
CA THR A 101 -0.28 -7.36 -10.11
C THR A 101 0.98 -7.17 -9.29
N TYR A 102 1.80 -8.22 -9.24
CA TYR A 102 3.05 -8.27 -8.50
C TYR A 102 4.18 -8.61 -9.46
N LEU A 103 5.21 -7.78 -9.46
CA LEU A 103 6.45 -8.01 -10.15
C LEU A 103 7.54 -8.25 -9.10
N TYR A 104 8.19 -9.41 -9.18
CA TYR A 104 9.28 -9.79 -8.31
C TYR A 104 10.60 -9.53 -9.03
N GLY A 105 11.38 -8.55 -8.55
CA GLY A 105 12.69 -8.24 -9.10
C GLY A 105 13.74 -9.27 -8.66
N THR A 106 14.49 -9.80 -9.63
CA THR A 106 15.63 -10.68 -9.37
C THR A 106 16.75 -9.88 -8.68
N ARG A 107 17.31 -10.39 -7.58
CA ARG A 107 18.51 -9.79 -6.98
C ARG A 107 19.70 -10.03 -7.90
N GLU A 108 20.38 -8.95 -8.33
CA GLU A 108 21.68 -9.08 -8.98
C GLU A 108 22.65 -9.77 -8.01
N ARG A 109 23.27 -10.87 -8.43
CA ARG A 109 24.41 -11.46 -7.72
C ARG A 109 25.53 -10.42 -7.77
N LYS A 110 25.91 -9.85 -6.63
CA LYS A 110 27.21 -9.18 -6.52
C LYS A 110 28.27 -10.21 -6.89
N VAL A 111 28.92 -10.01 -8.04
CA VAL A 111 30.20 -10.67 -8.33
C VAL A 111 31.20 -9.97 -7.42
N GLU A 112 31.53 -10.61 -6.30
CA GLU A 112 32.72 -10.24 -5.51
C GLU A 112 33.96 -10.54 -6.38
N ASN A 113 34.78 -9.52 -6.60
CA ASN A 113 36.17 -9.65 -7.07
C ASN A 113 37.11 -9.59 -5.87
#